data_AF-A0A8S0UHB0-F1
#
_entry.id   AF-A0A8S0UHB0-F1
#
_cell.length_a   1.000
_cell.length_b   1.000
_cell.length_c   1.000
_cell.angle_alpha   90.00
_cell.angle_beta   90.00
_cell.angle_gamma   90.00
#
_symmetry.space_group_name_H-M   'P 1'
#
loop_
_entity.id
_entity.type
_entity.pdbx_description
1 polymer ?
#
loop_
_entity_poly.entity_id
_entity_poly.type
_entity_poly.pdbx_seq_one_letter_code
_entity_poly.pdbx_strand_id
1 'polypeptide(L)'
;MCDAYTPAGEPIPTNKRHSAAKIFSHPEVAAEEPWYGIEQEYTLLQKDVKWPLGWPQGGYPGPQGPYYCGIGADKAFGRDIVDAHYKACLYAGINISGINGEVMPGQWEFQVGPSVGISAGDELWVARYILERITEIAGVVVSFDPKPIVGDWNGAGAHTNYSTKSTRKEGGFEVIKKLIEKLGHRHKEHIAAYGEGNERRLTGRHETADINTFKWGVADRGASIRVGRDIEKEGKGYFEDRRPASNMDPYVVTSMIAETTILGKQ
;
A
#
# COMPACT_ATOMS: atom_id res chain seq x y z
N MET A 1 5.82 -14.89 -11.92
CA MET A 1 4.90 -13.79 -12.28
C MET A 1 4.43 -14.01 -13.70
N CYS A 2 3.12 -13.94 -13.95
CA CYS A 2 2.55 -14.26 -15.26
C CYS A 2 1.42 -13.29 -15.59
N ASP A 3 1.05 -13.29 -16.86
CA ASP A 3 -0.03 -12.47 -17.39
C ASP A 3 -1.11 -13.38 -18.00
N ALA A 4 -2.38 -12.99 -17.92
CA ALA A 4 -3.50 -13.89 -18.18
C ALA A 4 -4.29 -13.48 -19.44
N TYR A 5 -4.40 -14.44 -20.37
CA TYR A 5 -4.97 -14.24 -21.69
C TYR A 5 -5.89 -15.39 -22.09
N THR A 6 -6.87 -15.10 -22.93
CA THR A 6 -7.67 -16.10 -23.63
C THR A 6 -6.80 -16.85 -24.65
N PRO A 7 -7.21 -18.04 -25.15
CA PRO A 7 -6.51 -18.72 -26.23
C PRO A 7 -6.37 -17.90 -27.52
N ALA A 8 -7.23 -16.89 -27.72
CA ALA A 8 -7.17 -15.98 -28.86
C ALA A 8 -6.11 -14.86 -28.71
N GLY A 9 -5.46 -14.74 -27.54
CA GLY A 9 -4.47 -13.70 -27.27
C GLY A 9 -5.04 -12.42 -26.64
N GLU A 10 -6.32 -12.40 -26.29
CA GLU A 10 -6.96 -11.25 -25.64
C GLU A 10 -6.80 -11.28 -24.11
N PRO A 11 -6.47 -10.15 -23.45
CA PRO A 11 -6.36 -10.10 -21.99
C PRO A 11 -7.71 -10.38 -21.33
N ILE A 12 -7.75 -11.27 -20.34
CA ILE A 12 -9.01 -11.58 -19.63
C ILE A 12 -9.46 -10.39 -18.75
N PRO A 13 -10.75 -10.29 -18.35
CA PRO A 13 -11.26 -9.13 -17.61
C PRO A 13 -10.54 -8.78 -16.29
N THR A 14 -9.95 -9.78 -15.63
CA THR A 14 -9.16 -9.63 -14.40
C THR A 14 -7.70 -9.30 -14.63
N ASN A 15 -7.23 -9.30 -15.88
CA ASN A 15 -5.88 -8.89 -16.23
C ASN A 15 -5.75 -7.35 -16.20
N LYS A 16 -5.48 -6.81 -15.01
CA LYS A 16 -5.24 -5.36 -14.83
C LYS A 16 -3.83 -4.94 -15.22
N ARG A 17 -2.88 -5.88 -15.21
CA ARG A 17 -1.49 -5.69 -15.62
C ARG A 17 -1.39 -5.18 -17.06
N HIS A 18 -2.15 -5.77 -17.98
CA HIS A 18 -2.15 -5.38 -19.39
C HIS A 18 -2.49 -3.91 -19.60
N SER A 19 -3.55 -3.41 -18.94
CA SER A 19 -3.95 -2.01 -19.04
C SER A 19 -2.93 -1.07 -18.39
N ALA A 20 -2.39 -1.45 -17.22
CA ALA A 20 -1.34 -0.68 -16.56
C ALA A 20 -0.07 -0.58 -17.43
N ALA A 21 0.33 -1.67 -18.09
CA ALA A 21 1.48 -1.70 -18.98
C ALA A 21 1.34 -0.72 -20.16
N LYS A 22 0.12 -0.56 -20.71
CA LYS A 22 -0.16 0.45 -21.74
C LYS A 22 0.06 1.88 -21.24
N ILE A 23 -0.37 2.19 -20.02
CA ILE A 23 -0.15 3.51 -19.40
C ILE A 23 1.34 3.76 -19.19
N PHE A 24 2.07 2.80 -18.60
CA PHE A 24 3.50 2.97 -18.33
C PHE A 24 4.36 3.00 -19.60
N SER A 25 3.88 2.41 -20.70
CA SER A 25 4.53 2.48 -22.01
C SER A 25 4.21 3.76 -22.77
N HIS A 26 3.28 4.60 -22.29
CA HIS A 26 2.98 5.88 -22.93
C HIS A 26 4.22 6.79 -22.87
N PRO A 27 4.64 7.42 -24.00
CA PRO A 27 5.91 8.15 -24.05
C PRO A 27 6.07 9.22 -22.96
N GLU A 28 5.01 9.99 -22.68
CA GLU A 28 5.02 11.00 -21.61
C GLU A 28 5.19 10.40 -20.20
N VAL A 29 4.59 9.23 -19.94
CA VAL A 29 4.73 8.53 -18.66
C VAL A 29 6.12 7.94 -18.52
N ALA A 30 6.61 7.28 -19.57
CA ALA A 30 7.95 6.71 -19.60
C ALA A 30 9.04 7.79 -19.40
N ALA A 31 8.87 8.96 -20.01
CA ALA A 31 9.81 10.09 -19.88
C ALA A 31 9.89 10.67 -18.46
N GLU A 32 8.79 10.61 -17.71
CA GLU A 32 8.71 11.07 -16.32
C GLU A 32 9.22 10.04 -15.31
N GLU A 33 9.56 8.80 -15.71
CA GLU A 33 10.14 7.76 -14.85
C GLU A 33 9.45 7.66 -13.46
N PRO A 34 8.15 7.31 -13.42
CA PRO A 34 7.38 7.26 -12.18
C PRO A 34 7.92 6.18 -11.24
N TRP A 35 8.23 6.57 -10.01
CA TRP A 35 8.69 5.69 -8.94
C TRP A 35 7.59 5.51 -7.90
N TYR A 36 7.50 4.28 -7.40
CA TYR A 36 6.55 3.89 -6.37
C TYR A 36 7.26 3.19 -5.21
N GLY A 37 6.89 3.54 -3.99
CA GLY A 37 7.17 2.77 -2.78
C GLY A 37 5.87 2.43 -2.09
N ILE A 38 5.50 1.15 -2.00
CA ILE A 38 4.20 0.73 -1.48
C ILE A 38 4.38 0.06 -0.12
N GLU A 39 3.67 0.58 0.87
CA GLU A 39 3.63 0.15 2.27
C GLU A 39 2.48 -0.84 2.45
N GLN A 40 2.73 -2.14 2.36
CA GLN A 40 1.69 -3.16 2.46
C GLN A 40 1.47 -3.56 3.92
N GLU A 41 0.36 -3.11 4.50
CA GLU A 41 -0.10 -3.61 5.79
C GLU A 41 -0.93 -4.89 5.63
N TYR A 42 -0.88 -5.78 6.62
CA TYR A 42 -1.66 -7.01 6.66
C TYR A 42 -1.84 -7.49 8.10
N THR A 43 -2.82 -8.36 8.32
CA THR A 43 -3.09 -8.95 9.64
C THR A 43 -2.97 -10.46 9.59
N LEU A 44 -2.24 -11.03 10.55
CA LEU A 44 -2.13 -12.48 10.73
C LEU A 44 -3.29 -12.99 11.58
N LEU A 45 -3.92 -14.08 11.13
CA LEU A 45 -5.08 -14.70 11.76
C LEU A 45 -4.82 -16.17 12.08
N GLN A 46 -5.37 -16.63 13.19
CA GLN A 46 -5.43 -18.03 13.57
C GLN A 46 -6.30 -18.80 12.56
N LYS A 47 -5.78 -19.91 12.04
CA LYS A 47 -6.35 -20.64 10.91
C LYS A 47 -7.82 -21.05 11.10
N ASP A 48 -8.14 -21.63 12.25
CA ASP A 48 -9.45 -22.28 12.47
C ASP A 48 -10.53 -21.29 12.92
N VAL A 49 -10.18 -20.36 13.81
CA VAL A 49 -11.13 -19.40 14.40
C VAL A 49 -11.18 -18.06 13.65
N LYS A 50 -10.29 -17.83 12.68
CA LYS A 50 -10.15 -16.57 11.92
C LYS A 50 -10.03 -15.33 12.82
N TRP A 51 -9.42 -15.51 14.00
CA TRP A 51 -9.18 -14.46 14.99
C TRP A 51 -7.72 -14.00 14.95
N PRO A 52 -7.36 -12.74 15.25
CA PRO A 52 -5.99 -12.29 15.07
C PRO A 52 -4.96 -13.11 15.87
N LEU A 53 -3.78 -13.27 15.30
CA LEU A 53 -2.69 -14.04 15.89
C LEU A 53 -2.22 -13.38 17.19
N GLY A 54 -2.09 -14.18 18.26
CA GLY A 54 -1.73 -13.70 19.60
C GLY A 54 -2.90 -13.18 20.44
N TRP A 55 -4.10 -13.06 19.87
CA TRP A 55 -5.28 -12.65 20.63
C TRP A 55 -5.86 -13.82 21.41
N PRO A 56 -6.40 -13.58 22.62
CA PRO A 56 -7.12 -14.62 23.37
C PRO A 56 -8.38 -15.04 22.60
N GLN A 57 -8.68 -16.34 22.58
CA GLN A 57 -9.89 -16.84 21.93
C GLN A 57 -11.13 -16.23 22.57
N GLY A 58 -12.00 -15.62 21.74
CA GLY A 58 -13.22 -14.95 22.21
C GLY A 58 -12.96 -13.65 22.99
N GLY A 59 -11.73 -13.14 23.00
CA GLY A 59 -11.36 -11.94 23.75
C GLY A 59 -10.44 -11.01 22.96
N TYR A 60 -9.99 -9.98 23.66
CA TYR A 60 -9.12 -8.92 23.13
C TYR A 60 -7.84 -8.82 23.97
N PRO A 61 -6.70 -8.46 23.38
CA PRO A 61 -5.52 -8.07 24.14
C PRO A 61 -5.74 -6.70 24.80
N GLY A 62 -4.70 -6.19 25.48
CA GLY A 62 -4.72 -4.81 25.97
C GLY A 62 -4.89 -3.78 24.83
N PRO A 63 -5.26 -2.53 25.15
CA PRO A 63 -5.49 -1.49 24.13
C PRO A 63 -4.23 -1.21 23.28
N GLN A 64 -4.43 -0.65 22.08
CA GLN A 64 -3.34 -0.26 21.18
C GLN A 64 -2.36 0.72 21.86
N GLY A 65 -1.09 0.65 21.46
CA GLY A 65 -0.02 1.46 22.06
C GLY A 65 1.32 0.72 22.12
N PRO A 66 1.43 -0.40 22.84
CA PRO A 66 2.71 -1.10 23.03
C PRO A 66 3.14 -1.95 21.81
N TYR A 67 2.29 -2.11 20.80
CA TYR A 67 2.48 -3.07 19.71
C TYR A 67 3.30 -2.52 18.54
N TYR A 68 3.10 -1.24 18.16
CA TYR A 68 3.81 -0.60 17.06
C TYR A 68 5.32 -0.64 17.31
N CYS A 69 6.06 -1.27 16.39
CA CYS A 69 7.50 -1.54 16.53
C CYS A 69 7.91 -2.23 17.85
N GLY A 70 6.98 -2.90 18.53
CA GLY A 70 7.19 -3.53 19.83
C GLY A 70 8.08 -4.77 19.76
N ILE A 71 8.70 -5.10 20.89
CA ILE A 71 9.49 -6.33 21.10
C ILE A 71 9.03 -7.07 22.36
N GLY A 72 9.18 -8.39 22.37
CA GLY A 72 8.73 -9.26 23.46
C GLY A 72 7.51 -10.10 23.07
N ALA A 73 7.38 -11.24 23.76
CA ALA A 73 6.35 -12.25 23.48
C ALA A 73 4.92 -11.74 23.73
N ASP A 74 4.78 -10.67 24.53
CA ASP A 74 3.52 -10.01 24.88
C ASP A 74 3.12 -8.90 23.88
N LYS A 75 3.97 -8.58 22.89
CA LYS A 75 3.78 -7.44 21.98
C LYS A 75 3.86 -7.80 20.51
N ALA A 76 4.80 -8.67 20.11
CA ALA A 76 5.13 -8.92 18.71
C ALA A 76 4.76 -10.34 18.27
N PHE A 77 3.51 -10.52 17.80
CA PHE A 77 2.97 -11.83 17.43
C PHE A 77 3.28 -12.17 15.97
N GLY A 78 3.99 -13.29 15.73
CA GLY A 78 4.25 -13.78 14.37
C GLY A 78 5.52 -13.24 13.71
N ARG A 79 6.48 -12.68 14.46
CA ARG A 79 7.74 -12.15 13.92
C ARG A 79 8.51 -13.16 13.05
N ASP A 80 8.46 -14.45 13.37
CA ASP A 80 9.13 -15.49 12.58
C ASP A 80 8.64 -15.54 11.13
N ILE A 81 7.33 -15.31 10.90
CA ILE A 81 6.74 -15.22 9.55
C ILE A 81 7.30 -14.01 8.82
N VAL A 82 7.38 -12.86 9.51
CA VAL A 82 7.82 -11.58 8.95
C VAL A 82 9.29 -11.63 8.57
N ASP A 83 10.16 -12.11 9.46
CA ASP A 83 11.60 -12.20 9.21
C ASP A 83 11.91 -13.23 8.11
N ALA A 84 11.15 -14.34 8.04
CA ALA A 84 11.25 -15.30 6.95
C ALA A 84 10.81 -14.70 5.62
N HIS A 85 9.70 -13.95 5.60
CA HIS A 85 9.20 -13.26 4.41
C HIS A 85 10.18 -12.21 3.90
N TYR A 86 10.76 -11.42 4.80
CA TYR A 86 11.75 -10.41 4.45
C TYR A 86 12.97 -11.04 3.77
N LYS A 87 13.54 -12.11 4.36
CA LYS A 87 14.66 -12.85 3.77
C LYS A 87 14.30 -13.51 2.44
N ALA A 88 13.09 -14.07 2.32
CA ALA A 88 12.62 -14.70 1.09
C ALA A 88 12.46 -13.68 -0.05
N CYS A 89 11.93 -12.49 0.25
CA CYS A 89 11.82 -11.40 -0.72
C CYS A 89 13.20 -10.92 -1.19
N LEU A 90 14.14 -10.70 -0.26
CA LEU A 90 15.52 -10.34 -0.60
C LEU A 90 16.18 -11.40 -1.48
N TYR A 91 16.04 -12.68 -1.14
CA TYR A 91 16.59 -13.79 -1.92
C TYR A 91 15.96 -13.88 -3.32
N ALA A 92 14.65 -13.63 -3.43
CA ALA A 92 13.93 -13.62 -4.70
C ALA A 92 14.25 -12.41 -5.59
N GLY A 93 14.99 -11.42 -5.08
CA GLY A 93 15.31 -10.18 -5.79
C GLY A 93 14.18 -9.16 -5.82
N ILE A 94 13.19 -9.28 -4.93
CA ILE A 94 12.18 -8.22 -4.73
C ILE A 94 12.86 -7.04 -4.04
N ASN A 95 12.59 -5.82 -4.51
CA ASN A 95 13.11 -4.60 -3.91
C ASN A 95 12.38 -4.23 -2.61
N ILE A 96 12.42 -5.14 -1.63
CA ILE A 96 11.83 -4.94 -0.31
C ILE A 96 12.72 -3.99 0.51
N SER A 97 12.17 -2.85 0.91
CA SER A 97 12.94 -1.78 1.56
C SER A 97 12.87 -1.80 3.08
N GLY A 98 11.86 -2.46 3.66
CA GLY A 98 11.73 -2.56 5.11
C GLY A 98 10.54 -3.38 5.56
N ILE A 99 10.44 -3.52 6.89
CA ILE A 99 9.36 -4.16 7.63
C ILE A 99 9.17 -3.47 8.98
N ASN A 100 7.96 -3.51 9.53
CA ASN A 100 7.69 -3.10 10.92
C ASN A 100 6.46 -3.82 11.49
N GLY A 101 6.40 -3.89 12.83
CA GLY A 101 5.17 -4.26 13.53
C GLY A 101 4.21 -3.08 13.54
N GLU A 102 2.95 -3.32 13.20
CA GLU A 102 1.93 -2.28 13.11
C GLU A 102 1.22 -2.01 14.42
N VAL A 103 0.34 -1.00 14.43
CA VAL A 103 -0.36 -0.53 15.64
C VAL A 103 -1.28 -1.60 16.24
N MET A 104 -1.98 -2.38 15.42
CA MET A 104 -2.85 -3.46 15.90
C MET A 104 -2.01 -4.72 16.21
N PRO A 105 -2.20 -5.37 17.37
CA PRO A 105 -1.46 -6.60 17.70
C PRO A 105 -1.75 -7.71 16.68
N GLY A 106 -0.70 -8.28 16.09
CA GLY A 106 -0.80 -9.26 15.00
C GLY A 106 -0.90 -8.65 13.60
N GLN A 107 -0.89 -7.32 13.49
CA GLN A 107 -0.73 -6.57 12.24
C GLN A 107 0.75 -6.25 11.98
N TRP A 108 1.13 -6.28 10.72
CA TRP A 108 2.50 -6.03 10.26
C TRP A 108 2.48 -5.28 8.94
N GLU A 109 3.62 -4.70 8.61
CA GLU A 109 3.86 -4.03 7.33
C GLU A 109 5.16 -4.50 6.69
N PHE A 110 5.17 -4.54 5.35
CA PHE A 110 6.40 -4.56 4.56
C PHE A 110 6.33 -3.51 3.46
N GLN A 111 7.48 -2.93 3.10
CA GLN A 111 7.57 -1.91 2.06
C GLN A 111 8.28 -2.45 0.83
N VAL A 112 7.72 -2.23 -0.36
CA VAL A 112 8.34 -2.57 -1.66
C VAL A 112 8.62 -1.29 -2.44
N GLY A 113 9.87 -1.09 -2.82
CA GLY A 113 10.32 0.03 -3.64
C GLY A 113 11.48 0.82 -3.03
N PRO A 114 12.00 1.83 -3.76
CA PRO A 114 11.38 2.43 -4.93
C PRO A 114 11.49 1.56 -6.19
N SER A 115 10.35 1.32 -6.85
CA SER A 115 10.26 0.52 -8.09
C SER A 115 9.59 1.33 -9.20
N VAL A 116 10.00 1.12 -10.46
CA VAL A 116 9.62 1.97 -11.60
C VAL A 116 8.43 1.39 -12.36
N GLY A 117 7.37 2.18 -12.53
CA GLY A 117 6.22 1.84 -13.36
C GLY A 117 5.64 0.45 -13.06
N ILE A 118 5.58 -0.40 -14.09
CA ILE A 118 4.95 -1.73 -14.02
C ILE A 118 5.60 -2.67 -12.98
N SER A 119 6.90 -2.49 -12.70
CA SER A 119 7.63 -3.34 -11.75
C SER A 119 7.10 -3.21 -10.31
N ALA A 120 6.55 -2.06 -9.93
CA ALA A 120 5.93 -1.87 -8.62
C ALA A 120 4.75 -2.81 -8.40
N GLY A 121 3.94 -3.05 -9.44
CA GLY A 121 2.86 -4.04 -9.40
C GLY A 121 3.38 -5.47 -9.43
N ASP A 122 4.38 -5.73 -10.27
CA ASP A 122 4.97 -7.07 -10.39
C ASP A 122 5.58 -7.53 -9.05
N GLU A 123 6.39 -6.69 -8.43
CA GLU A 123 7.08 -7.01 -7.18
C GLU A 123 6.13 -7.15 -6.00
N LEU A 124 5.13 -6.26 -5.85
CA LEU A 124 4.20 -6.35 -4.73
C LEU A 124 3.32 -7.60 -4.80
N TRP A 125 2.83 -7.99 -5.99
CA TRP A 125 2.07 -9.24 -6.15
C TRP A 125 2.90 -10.47 -5.80
N VAL A 126 4.17 -10.51 -6.21
CA VAL A 126 5.06 -11.64 -5.85
C VAL A 126 5.40 -11.60 -4.35
N ALA A 127 5.59 -10.42 -3.75
CA ALA A 127 5.79 -10.29 -2.31
C ALA A 127 4.59 -10.82 -1.52
N ARG A 128 3.36 -10.50 -1.94
CA ARG A 128 2.12 -11.05 -1.36
C ARG A 128 2.05 -12.57 -1.50
N TYR A 129 2.41 -13.10 -2.67
CA TYR A 129 2.47 -14.55 -2.89
C TYR A 129 3.45 -15.22 -1.91
N ILE A 130 4.67 -14.71 -1.78
CA ILE A 130 5.68 -15.26 -0.86
C ILE A 130 5.18 -15.19 0.60
N LEU A 131 4.52 -14.10 0.99
CA LEU A 131 3.94 -13.95 2.32
C LEU A 131 2.92 -15.06 2.59
N GLU A 132 1.95 -15.22 1.69
CA GLU A 132 0.90 -16.23 1.85
C GLU A 132 1.46 -17.65 1.85
N ARG A 133 2.45 -17.94 0.99
CA ARG A 133 3.21 -19.22 1.00
C ARG A 133 3.87 -19.50 2.35
N ILE A 134 4.46 -18.49 2.99
CA ILE A 134 5.11 -18.65 4.31
C ILE A 134 4.06 -18.82 5.40
N THR A 135 2.96 -18.07 5.35
CA THR A 135 1.87 -18.25 6.31
C THR A 135 1.22 -19.64 6.21
N GLU A 136 1.14 -20.22 5.01
CA GLU A 136 0.69 -21.61 4.83
C GLU A 136 1.59 -22.59 5.60
N ILE A 137 2.91 -22.46 5.47
CA ILE A 137 3.89 -23.30 6.20
C ILE A 137 3.72 -23.14 7.71
N ALA A 138 3.46 -21.92 8.18
CA ALA A 138 3.25 -21.62 9.59
C ALA A 138 1.86 -22.02 10.12
N GLY A 139 0.93 -22.45 9.26
CA GLY A 139 -0.46 -22.73 9.66
C GLY A 139 -1.22 -21.47 10.10
N VAL A 140 -0.84 -20.31 9.56
CA VAL A 140 -1.45 -18.99 9.82
C VAL A 140 -2.15 -18.50 8.56
N VAL A 141 -3.17 -17.66 8.71
CA VAL A 141 -3.89 -17.04 7.60
C VAL A 141 -3.50 -15.57 7.52
N VAL A 142 -3.14 -15.09 6.34
CA VAL A 142 -2.96 -13.65 6.09
C VAL A 142 -4.29 -13.03 5.66
N SER A 143 -4.57 -11.82 6.12
CA SER A 143 -5.68 -11.00 5.64
C SER A 143 -5.17 -9.65 5.14
N PHE A 144 -5.61 -9.28 3.94
CA PHE A 144 -5.50 -7.93 3.39
C PHE A 144 -6.83 -7.17 3.50
N ASP A 145 -7.76 -7.61 4.35
CA ASP A 145 -8.99 -6.86 4.59
C ASP A 145 -8.67 -5.48 5.18
N PRO A 146 -9.23 -4.38 4.66
CA PRO A 146 -8.92 -3.03 5.13
C PRO A 146 -9.33 -2.74 6.57
N LYS A 147 -10.26 -3.51 7.14
CA LYS A 147 -10.73 -3.37 8.52
C LYS A 147 -11.06 -4.75 9.09
N PRO A 148 -10.03 -5.54 9.46
CA PRO A 148 -10.22 -6.94 9.83
C PRO A 148 -10.97 -7.10 11.15
N ILE A 149 -10.82 -6.14 12.07
CA ILE A 149 -11.55 -6.08 13.34
C ILE A 149 -12.29 -4.73 13.45
N VAL A 150 -13.58 -4.80 13.76
CA VAL A 150 -14.43 -3.63 13.96
C VAL A 150 -14.13 -3.00 15.33
N GLY A 151 -14.26 -1.69 15.43
CA GLY A 151 -14.06 -0.94 16.67
C GLY A 151 -12.74 -0.17 16.70
N ASP A 152 -12.19 -0.03 17.91
CA ASP A 152 -11.04 0.81 18.26
C ASP A 152 -9.69 0.15 17.93
N TRP A 153 -9.62 -0.50 16.77
CA TRP A 153 -8.42 -1.14 16.24
C TRP A 153 -8.07 -0.52 14.90
N ASN A 154 -6.79 -0.36 14.58
CA ASN A 154 -6.38 0.18 13.29
C ASN A 154 -6.91 -0.69 12.14
N GLY A 155 -7.17 -0.05 10.99
CA GLY A 155 -7.38 -0.79 9.75
C GLY A 155 -6.04 -1.06 9.05
N ALA A 156 -6.09 -1.70 7.88
CA ALA A 156 -4.93 -2.05 7.08
C ALA A 156 -4.89 -1.26 5.76
N GLY A 157 -3.84 -0.46 5.55
CA GLY A 157 -3.60 0.34 4.35
C GLY A 157 -2.63 -0.30 3.33
N ALA A 158 -2.53 0.33 2.17
CA ALA A 158 -1.46 0.12 1.20
C ALA A 158 -0.87 1.47 0.75
N HIS A 159 -0.28 2.24 1.67
CA HIS A 159 0.12 3.61 1.35
C HIS A 159 1.10 3.61 0.17
N THR A 160 0.86 4.49 -0.79
CA THR A 160 1.60 4.52 -2.04
C THR A 160 2.39 5.81 -2.12
N ASN A 161 3.69 5.70 -1.86
CA ASN A 161 4.67 6.76 -2.08
C ASN A 161 4.91 6.91 -3.58
N TYR A 162 4.84 8.14 -4.10
CA TYR A 162 4.94 8.40 -5.54
C TYR A 162 5.81 9.62 -5.85
N SER A 163 6.66 9.49 -6.87
CA SER A 163 7.42 10.59 -7.44
C SER A 163 7.64 10.42 -8.93
N THR A 164 7.90 11.51 -9.63
CA THR A 164 8.39 11.51 -11.01
C THR A 164 9.76 12.15 -11.08
N LYS A 165 10.42 12.04 -12.24
CA LYS A 165 11.69 12.70 -12.53
C LYS A 165 11.61 14.20 -12.25
N SER A 166 10.49 14.84 -12.58
CA SER A 166 10.26 16.25 -12.31
C SER A 166 10.07 16.57 -10.82
N THR A 167 9.40 15.71 -10.03
CA THR A 167 9.25 15.96 -8.58
C THR A 167 10.54 15.73 -7.80
N ARG A 168 11.46 14.90 -8.29
CA ARG A 168 12.76 14.62 -7.66
C ARG A 168 13.84 15.67 -7.97
N LYS A 169 13.60 16.56 -8.93
CA LYS A 169 14.53 17.65 -9.31
C LYS A 169 14.33 18.90 -8.46
N GLU A 170 15.25 19.85 -8.58
CA GLU A 170 15.16 21.16 -7.93
C GLU A 170 13.85 21.88 -8.26
N GLY A 171 13.17 22.44 -7.25
CA GLY A 171 11.82 23.00 -7.41
C GLY A 171 10.69 21.96 -7.51
N GLY A 172 11.00 20.68 -7.30
CA GLY A 172 10.05 19.57 -7.44
C GLY A 172 8.86 19.61 -6.49
N PHE A 173 8.94 20.31 -5.36
CA PHE A 173 7.83 20.47 -4.43
C PHE A 173 6.64 21.23 -5.03
N GLU A 174 6.89 22.21 -5.90
CA GLU A 174 5.81 22.89 -6.64
C GLU A 174 5.16 21.97 -7.68
N VAL A 175 5.93 21.03 -8.24
CA VAL A 175 5.37 19.97 -9.09
C VAL A 175 4.50 19.04 -8.24
N ILE A 176 4.96 18.62 -7.06
CA ILE A 176 4.19 17.79 -6.12
C ILE A 176 2.83 18.41 -5.83
N LYS A 177 2.77 19.69 -5.45
CA LYS A 177 1.49 20.39 -5.16
C LYS A 177 0.52 20.31 -6.33
N LYS A 178 0.99 20.55 -7.56
CA LYS A 178 0.17 20.44 -8.77
C LYS A 178 -0.33 19.02 -9.04
N LEU A 179 0.50 18.01 -8.78
CA LEU A 179 0.09 16.61 -8.93
C LEU A 179 -0.98 16.22 -7.89
N ILE A 180 -0.84 16.70 -6.65
CA ILE A 180 -1.83 16.48 -5.59
C ILE A 180 -3.17 17.14 -5.92
N GLU A 181 -3.16 18.34 -6.50
CA GLU A 181 -4.38 19.04 -6.95
C GLU A 181 -5.13 18.20 -8.00
N LYS A 182 -4.43 17.66 -9.00
CA LYS A 182 -5.03 16.74 -9.99
C LYS A 182 -5.66 15.50 -9.34
N LEU A 183 -4.99 14.90 -8.35
CA LEU A 183 -5.52 13.76 -7.60
C LEU A 183 -6.78 14.11 -6.79
N GLY A 184 -6.86 15.35 -6.29
CA GLY A 184 -8.04 15.87 -5.59
C GLY A 184 -9.27 15.96 -6.49
N HIS A 185 -9.09 16.40 -7.75
CA HIS A 185 -10.18 16.46 -8.72
C HIS A 185 -10.77 15.10 -9.09
N ARG A 186 -9.96 14.03 -9.03
CA ARG A 186 -10.39 12.65 -9.32
C ARG A 186 -10.52 11.78 -8.07
N HIS A 187 -10.79 12.39 -6.92
CA HIS A 187 -10.81 11.68 -5.65
C HIS A 187 -11.80 10.50 -5.64
N LYS A 188 -13.02 10.71 -6.15
CA LYS A 188 -14.08 9.70 -6.14
C LYS A 188 -13.74 8.50 -7.03
N GLU A 189 -13.18 8.76 -8.21
CA GLU A 189 -12.76 7.76 -9.18
C GLU A 189 -11.63 6.90 -8.61
N HIS A 190 -10.64 7.53 -7.95
CA HIS A 190 -9.57 6.81 -7.26
C HIS A 190 -10.12 5.96 -6.11
N ILE A 191 -10.98 6.52 -5.24
CA ILE A 191 -11.56 5.76 -4.12
C ILE A 191 -12.31 4.51 -4.61
N ALA A 192 -13.07 4.60 -5.70
CA ALA A 192 -13.77 3.45 -6.28
C ALA A 192 -12.83 2.33 -6.76
N ALA A 193 -11.57 2.64 -7.03
CA ALA A 193 -10.56 1.70 -7.50
C ALA A 193 -9.55 1.27 -6.41
N TYR A 194 -9.63 1.86 -5.21
CA TYR A 194 -8.61 1.77 -4.16
C TYR A 194 -8.86 0.64 -3.15
N GLY A 195 -9.61 -0.39 -3.55
CA GLY A 195 -9.91 -1.58 -2.77
C GLY A 195 -11.31 -1.56 -2.16
N GLU A 196 -12.00 -2.69 -2.22
CA GLU A 196 -13.35 -2.86 -1.67
C GLU A 196 -13.32 -2.91 -0.13
N GLY A 197 -14.37 -2.39 0.52
CA GLY A 197 -14.48 -2.37 1.98
C GLY A 197 -13.74 -1.21 2.66
N ASN A 198 -13.13 -0.30 1.89
CA ASN A 198 -12.31 0.79 2.39
C ASN A 198 -13.11 1.84 3.19
N GLU A 199 -14.43 1.91 3.01
CA GLU A 199 -15.35 2.74 3.80
C GLU A 199 -15.36 2.36 5.29
N ARG A 200 -15.00 1.11 5.63
CA ARG A 200 -14.83 0.66 7.02
C ARG A 200 -13.52 1.16 7.65
N ARG A 201 -12.55 1.56 6.82
CA ARG A 201 -11.21 2.01 7.22
C ARG A 201 -11.11 3.54 7.24
N LEU A 202 -11.43 4.19 6.11
CA LEU A 202 -11.31 5.64 5.90
C LEU A 202 -12.44 6.42 6.58
N THR A 203 -12.31 6.60 7.88
CA THR A 203 -13.36 7.17 8.76
C THR A 203 -12.98 8.52 9.38
N GLY A 204 -11.78 9.03 9.09
CA GLY A 204 -11.22 10.20 9.77
C GLY A 204 -10.59 9.90 11.13
N ARG A 205 -10.64 8.64 11.59
CA ARG A 205 -10.03 8.15 12.84
C ARG A 205 -8.87 7.23 12.53
N HIS A 206 -8.08 6.88 13.55
CA HIS A 206 -6.97 5.91 13.42
C HIS A 206 -5.99 6.26 12.29
N GLU A 207 -5.55 7.52 12.24
CA GLU A 207 -4.58 7.99 11.23
C GLU A 207 -5.06 7.83 9.78
N THR A 208 -6.38 7.96 9.56
CA THR A 208 -6.98 8.00 8.21
C THR A 208 -7.74 9.30 7.97
N ALA A 209 -7.91 9.68 6.71
CA ALA A 209 -8.88 10.67 6.29
C ALA A 209 -10.29 10.06 6.16
N ASP A 210 -11.33 10.88 6.20
CA ASP A 210 -12.69 10.48 5.84
C ASP A 210 -12.76 10.16 4.33
N ILE A 211 -13.46 9.09 3.96
CA ILE A 211 -13.54 8.59 2.58
C ILE A 211 -14.16 9.57 1.58
N ASN A 212 -14.94 10.56 2.05
CA ASN A 212 -15.60 11.53 1.17
C ASN A 212 -14.82 12.85 1.07
N THR A 213 -13.77 13.01 1.85
CA THR A 213 -13.03 14.27 1.98
C THR A 213 -11.61 14.09 1.46
N PHE A 214 -11.25 14.84 0.42
CA PHE A 214 -9.86 14.94 -0.02
C PHE A 214 -9.14 16.04 0.76
N LYS A 215 -8.08 15.66 1.46
CA LYS A 215 -7.20 16.57 2.20
C LYS A 215 -5.75 16.19 1.95
N TRP A 216 -4.87 17.18 1.88
CA TRP A 216 -3.43 16.95 1.95
C TRP A 216 -2.76 17.88 2.95
N GLY A 217 -1.60 17.46 3.46
CA GLY A 217 -0.83 18.27 4.41
C GLY A 217 0.60 17.77 4.63
N VAL A 218 1.45 18.65 5.14
CA VAL A 218 2.83 18.28 5.51
C VAL A 218 2.83 17.61 6.88
N ALA A 219 3.40 16.40 6.94
CA ALA A 219 3.38 15.52 8.10
C ALA A 219 1.99 15.29 8.72
N ASP A 220 0.93 15.46 7.94
CA ASP A 220 -0.44 15.24 8.40
C ASP A 220 -0.85 13.78 8.15
N ARG A 221 -0.80 12.96 9.21
CA ARG A 221 -1.28 11.57 9.19
C ARG A 221 -2.81 11.45 9.21
N GLY A 222 -3.56 12.54 9.31
CA GLY A 222 -5.02 12.55 9.12
C GLY A 222 -5.43 12.91 7.69
N ALA A 223 -4.47 13.19 6.81
CA ALA A 223 -4.75 13.59 5.43
C ALA A 223 -4.83 12.40 4.48
N SER A 224 -5.52 12.60 3.36
CA SER A 224 -5.60 11.65 2.25
C SER A 224 -4.24 11.51 1.56
N ILE A 225 -3.56 12.64 1.34
CA ILE A 225 -2.19 12.69 0.82
C ILE A 225 -1.29 13.37 1.85
N ARG A 226 -0.15 12.76 2.16
CA ARG A 226 0.86 13.33 3.07
C ARG A 226 2.12 13.69 2.30
N VAL A 227 2.74 14.80 2.66
CA VAL A 227 4.11 15.14 2.24
C VAL A 227 5.02 15.15 3.46
N GLY A 228 6.19 14.52 3.39
CA GLY A 228 7.15 14.50 4.48
C GLY A 228 7.69 15.88 4.82
N ARG A 229 8.02 16.13 6.09
CA ARG A 229 8.70 17.38 6.51
C ARG A 229 10.03 17.58 5.79
N ASP A 230 10.76 16.50 5.57
CA ASP A 230 12.05 16.55 4.87
C ASP A 230 11.86 16.93 3.39
N ILE A 231 10.77 16.48 2.76
CA ILE A 231 10.44 16.84 1.36
C ILE A 231 10.10 18.32 1.21
N GLU A 232 9.30 18.88 2.15
CA GLU A 232 9.03 20.31 2.18
C GLU A 232 10.33 21.12 2.39
N LYS A 233 11.17 20.68 3.33
CA LYS A 233 12.44 21.33 3.65
C LYS A 233 13.43 21.29 2.48
N GLU A 234 13.52 20.17 1.78
CA GLU A 234 14.42 19.98 0.63
C GLU A 234 13.86 20.57 -0.67
N GLY A 235 12.57 20.89 -0.72
CA GLY A 235 11.92 21.48 -1.90
C GLY A 235 11.76 20.49 -3.07
N LYS A 236 11.93 19.19 -2.85
CA LYS A 236 11.81 18.12 -3.86
C LYS A 236 11.66 16.74 -3.22
N GLY A 237 11.14 15.78 -3.98
CA GLY A 237 11.04 14.37 -3.58
C GLY A 237 9.75 13.68 -4.02
N TYR A 238 9.00 13.16 -3.04
CA TYR A 238 7.79 12.34 -3.24
C TYR A 238 6.64 12.77 -2.31
N PHE A 239 5.43 12.28 -2.60
CA PHE A 239 4.29 12.35 -1.68
C PHE A 239 3.72 10.95 -1.43
N GLU A 240 2.93 10.80 -0.38
CA GLU A 240 2.37 9.54 0.10
C GLU A 240 0.84 9.58 -0.06
N ASP A 241 0.28 8.76 -0.96
CA ASP A 241 -1.17 8.54 -1.06
C ASP A 241 -1.62 7.49 -0.04
N ARG A 242 -2.38 7.91 0.98
CA ARG A 242 -2.75 7.08 2.14
C ARG A 242 -4.15 6.44 1.98
N ARG A 243 -4.81 6.72 0.86
CA ARG A 243 -6.16 6.25 0.55
C ARG A 243 -6.25 4.80 0.11
N PRO A 244 -5.27 4.17 -0.56
CA PRO A 244 -5.39 2.77 -0.95
C PRO A 244 -5.53 1.84 0.25
N ALA A 245 -6.48 0.91 0.18
CA ALA A 245 -6.65 -0.16 1.14
C ALA A 245 -5.58 -1.25 0.95
N SER A 246 -5.32 -2.03 2.01
CA SER A 246 -4.40 -3.17 1.98
C SER A 246 -4.71 -4.21 0.90
N ASN A 247 -5.98 -4.40 0.51
CA ASN A 247 -6.42 -5.30 -0.58
C ASN A 247 -6.35 -4.70 -1.99
N MET A 248 -5.84 -3.47 -2.16
CA MET A 248 -5.82 -2.83 -3.48
C MET A 248 -5.01 -3.65 -4.50
N ASP A 249 -5.39 -3.56 -5.78
CA ASP A 249 -4.58 -4.10 -6.89
C ASP A 249 -3.51 -3.08 -7.26
N PRO A 250 -2.20 -3.38 -7.09
CA PRO A 250 -1.14 -2.43 -7.36
C PRO A 250 -1.09 -2.00 -8.81
N TYR A 251 -1.53 -2.82 -9.78
CA TYR A 251 -1.58 -2.39 -11.18
C TYR A 251 -2.57 -1.26 -11.38
N VAL A 252 -3.74 -1.37 -10.73
CA VAL A 252 -4.79 -0.36 -10.85
C VAL A 252 -4.34 0.92 -10.17
N VAL A 253 -3.90 0.86 -8.92
CA VAL A 253 -3.53 2.06 -8.15
C VAL A 253 -2.34 2.79 -8.77
N THR A 254 -1.24 2.08 -9.06
CA THR A 254 -0.03 2.72 -9.58
C THR A 254 -0.27 3.37 -10.95
N SER A 255 -0.93 2.66 -11.87
CA SER A 255 -1.20 3.19 -13.21
C SER A 255 -2.21 4.32 -13.20
N MET A 256 -3.24 4.27 -12.33
CA MET A 256 -4.22 5.35 -12.19
C MET A 256 -3.59 6.62 -11.60
N ILE A 257 -2.65 6.50 -10.64
CA ILE A 257 -1.86 7.64 -10.15
C ILE A 257 -1.05 8.26 -11.30
N ALA A 258 -0.33 7.45 -12.10
CA ALA A 258 0.41 7.96 -13.25
C ALA A 258 -0.49 8.62 -14.29
N GLU A 259 -1.62 8.00 -14.64
CA GLU A 259 -2.57 8.54 -15.63
C GLU A 259 -3.10 9.90 -15.18
N THR A 260 -3.59 10.02 -13.93
CA THR A 260 -4.11 11.28 -13.40
C THR A 260 -3.05 12.36 -13.30
N THR A 261 -1.84 12.01 -12.84
CA THR A 261 -0.79 13.00 -12.57
C THR A 261 -0.06 13.47 -13.83
N ILE A 262 0.18 12.58 -14.78
CA ILE A 262 0.98 12.84 -15.99
C ILE A 262 0.09 13.13 -17.19
N LEU A 263 -0.82 12.22 -17.54
CA LEU A 263 -1.64 12.33 -18.76
C LEU A 263 -2.84 13.28 -18.62
N GLY A 264 -3.23 13.60 -17.38
CA GLY A 264 -4.18 14.67 -17.10
C GLY A 264 -5.56 14.48 -17.74
N LYS A 265 -6.01 13.23 -17.93
CA LYS A 265 -7.38 12.98 -18.39
C LYS A 265 -8.37 13.60 -17.40
N GLN A 266 -9.08 14.62 -17.89
CA GLN A 266 -10.25 15.23 -17.26
C GLN A 266 -11.38 14.22 -17.16
#